data_AF-A0A924HTI2-F1
#
_entry.id   AF-A0A924HTI2-F1
#
_cell.length_a   1.000
_cell.length_b   1.000
_cell.length_c   1.000
_cell.angle_alpha   90.00
_cell.angle_beta   90.00
_cell.angle_gamma   90.00
#
_symmetry.space_group_name_H-M   'P 1'
#
loop_
_entity.id
_entity.type
_entity.pdbx_description
1 polymer ?
#
loop_
_entity_poly.entity_id
_entity_poly.type
_entity_poly.pdbx_seq_one_letter_code
_entity_poly.pdbx_strand_id
1 'polypeptide(L)'
;MIKEIIIENLILKLSDEANNVRVQSDEENTILTNQNIDAVIVLIKQNFIVVSNYYKVIINNATQTLAFEDINRVSILILMHYLYMYNSWRSMYKNQGNRDLKFNEKDFNNPSTHDLLFKYFKTKYPNNWEKKCAVLLRMDLNELKTYYKTRLDFYNK
;
A
#
# COMPACT_ATOMS: atom_id res chain seq x y z
N MET A 1 -17.78 17.80 -1.77
CA MET A 1 -16.68 18.76 -1.49
C MET A 1 -15.39 18.17 -2.05
N ILE A 2 -14.34 18.97 -2.33
CA ILE A 2 -13.00 18.46 -2.66
C ILE A 2 -12.02 18.98 -1.59
N LYS A 3 -11.20 18.09 -1.01
CA LYS A 3 -10.09 18.44 -0.12
C LYS A 3 -8.81 17.82 -0.65
N GLU A 4 -7.70 18.54 -0.52
CA GLU A 4 -6.37 18.03 -0.83
C GLU A 4 -5.56 17.90 0.46
N ILE A 5 -4.80 16.81 0.58
CA ILE A 5 -3.84 16.63 1.66
C ILE A 5 -2.47 16.28 1.07
N ILE A 6 -1.42 16.70 1.76
CA ILE A 6 -0.03 16.41 1.40
C ILE A 6 0.54 15.43 2.41
N ILE A 7 1.12 14.34 1.92
CA ILE A 7 1.78 13.29 2.72
C ILE A 7 3.17 13.06 2.14
N GLU A 8 4.22 13.52 2.85
CA GLU A 8 5.63 13.35 2.44
C GLU A 8 5.90 13.76 0.98
N ASN A 9 5.31 14.89 0.56
CA ASN A 9 5.33 15.47 -0.79
C ASN A 9 4.46 14.78 -1.85
N LEU A 10 3.63 13.81 -1.46
CA LEU A 10 2.60 13.21 -2.32
C LEU A 10 1.26 13.89 -2.07
N ILE A 11 0.56 14.23 -3.15
CA ILE A 11 -0.75 14.88 -3.07
C ILE A 11 -1.83 13.80 -3.17
N LEU A 12 -2.75 13.81 -2.21
CA LEU A 12 -3.97 13.01 -2.26
C LEU A 12 -5.17 13.94 -2.37
N LYS A 13 -6.02 13.67 -3.36
CA LYS A 13 -7.28 14.39 -3.55
C LYS A 13 -8.42 13.54 -3.01
N LEU A 14 -9.27 14.14 -2.19
CA LEU A 14 -10.43 13.52 -1.60
C LEU A 14 -11.68 14.25 -2.06
N SER A 15 -12.68 13.52 -2.54
CA SER A 15 -13.96 14.09 -2.92
C SER A 15 -15.14 13.30 -2.38
N ASP A 16 -16.17 14.01 -1.93
CA ASP A 16 -17.44 13.37 -1.54
C ASP A 16 -18.18 12.90 -2.79
N GLU A 17 -18.65 11.66 -2.75
CA GLU A 17 -19.57 11.06 -3.72
C GLU A 17 -20.77 10.48 -2.96
N ALA A 18 -21.76 11.34 -2.68
CA ALA A 18 -22.90 11.06 -1.80
C ALA A 18 -22.46 10.60 -0.39
N ASN A 19 -22.61 9.31 -0.07
CA ASN A 19 -22.19 8.72 1.22
C ASN A 19 -20.80 8.08 1.15
N ASN A 20 -20.06 8.29 0.06
CA ASN A 20 -18.76 7.68 -0.17
C ASN A 20 -17.68 8.77 -0.29
N VAL A 21 -16.43 8.36 -0.11
CA VAL A 21 -15.27 9.21 -0.33
C VAL A 21 -14.43 8.59 -1.43
N ARG A 22 -14.19 9.33 -2.51
CA ARG A 22 -13.15 8.99 -3.48
C ARG A 22 -11.83 9.56 -3.00
N VAL A 23 -10.79 8.74 -3.02
CA VAL A 23 -9.40 9.12 -2.74
C VAL A 23 -8.59 8.84 -3.99
N GLN A 24 -7.84 9.83 -4.45
CA GLN A 24 -7.04 9.76 -5.65
C GLN A 24 -5.60 10.20 -5.37
N SER A 25 -4.64 9.40 -5.83
CA SER A 25 -3.21 9.74 -5.94
C SER A 25 -2.80 9.72 -7.42
N ASP A 26 -1.51 9.97 -7.69
CA ASP A 26 -0.94 9.81 -9.03
C ASP A 26 -0.98 8.34 -9.49
N GLU A 27 -0.99 7.40 -8.53
CA GLU A 27 -0.88 5.97 -8.77
C GLU A 27 -2.20 5.21 -8.67
N GLU A 28 -3.13 5.63 -7.81
CA GLU A 28 -4.33 4.87 -7.48
C GLU A 28 -5.58 5.76 -7.34
N ASN A 29 -6.74 5.18 -7.61
CA ASN A 29 -8.03 5.83 -7.44
C ASN A 29 -9.00 4.85 -6.77
N THR A 30 -9.38 5.13 -5.53
CA THR A 30 -10.16 4.24 -4.69
C THR A 30 -11.42 4.93 -4.19
N ILE A 31 -12.52 4.18 -4.11
CA ILE A 31 -13.75 4.62 -3.46
C ILE A 31 -13.94 3.91 -2.12
N LEU A 32 -14.19 4.68 -1.07
CA LEU A 32 -14.49 4.21 0.27
C LEU A 32 -15.97 4.46 0.56
N THR A 33 -16.75 3.39 0.57
CA THR A 33 -18.18 3.41 0.84
C THR A 33 -18.51 3.73 2.28
N ASN A 34 -19.58 4.49 2.51
CA ASN A 34 -20.10 4.85 3.84
C ASN A 34 -19.03 5.49 4.76
N GLN A 35 -18.23 6.39 4.17
CA GLN A 35 -17.20 7.15 4.87
C GLN A 35 -17.44 8.65 4.70
N ASN A 36 -16.80 9.45 5.55
CA ASN A 36 -16.73 10.90 5.38
C ASN A 36 -15.26 11.34 5.25
N ILE A 37 -15.03 12.47 4.57
CA ILE A 37 -13.68 12.94 4.25
C ILE A 37 -12.79 13.09 5.50
N ASP A 38 -13.31 13.65 6.59
CA ASP A 38 -12.49 13.95 7.77
C ASP A 38 -12.00 12.67 8.46
N ALA A 39 -12.86 11.66 8.58
CA ALA A 39 -12.47 10.34 9.09
C ALA A 39 -11.43 9.67 8.17
N VAL A 40 -11.61 9.77 6.85
CA VAL A 40 -10.67 9.20 5.87
C VAL A 40 -9.30 9.89 5.94
N ILE A 41 -9.24 11.21 6.09
CA ILE A 41 -7.98 11.95 6.26
C ILE A 41 -7.21 11.44 7.50
N VAL A 42 -7.91 11.24 8.62
CA VAL A 42 -7.29 10.72 9.84
C VAL A 42 -6.75 9.31 9.61
N LEU A 43 -7.53 8.43 8.99
CA LEU A 43 -7.12 7.06 8.66
C LEU A 43 -5.91 7.04 7.73
N ILE A 44 -5.90 7.86 6.69
CA ILE A 44 -4.78 7.98 5.75
C ILE A 44 -3.51 8.36 6.51
N LYS A 45 -3.55 9.44 7.31
CA LYS A 45 -2.37 9.90 8.05
C LYS A 45 -1.83 8.84 9.01
N GLN A 46 -2.71 8.20 9.78
CA GLN A 46 -2.33 7.17 10.74
C GLN A 46 -1.73 5.96 10.06
N ASN A 47 -2.43 5.41 9.06
CA ASN A 47 -2.00 4.22 8.37
C ASN A 47 -0.74 4.46 7.51
N PHE A 48 -0.58 5.65 6.93
CA PHE A 48 0.63 5.99 6.19
C PHE A 48 1.85 5.93 7.09
N ILE A 49 1.75 6.46 8.32
CA ILE A 49 2.84 6.37 9.30
C ILE A 49 3.18 4.91 9.60
N VAL A 50 2.18 4.04 9.79
CA VAL A 50 2.41 2.61 10.05
C VAL A 50 3.16 1.95 8.88
N VAL A 51 2.67 2.11 7.65
CA VAL A 51 3.28 1.47 6.47
C VAL A 51 4.67 2.05 6.19
N SER A 52 4.79 3.37 6.18
CA SER A 52 6.06 4.03 5.85
C SER A 52 7.14 3.76 6.89
N ASN A 53 6.81 3.76 8.19
CA ASN A 53 7.76 3.42 9.23
C ASN A 53 8.25 1.98 9.11
N TYR A 54 7.36 1.03 8.82
CA TYR A 54 7.75 -0.37 8.61
C TYR A 54 8.85 -0.49 7.55
N TYR A 55 8.66 0.12 6.37
CA TYR A 55 9.65 0.04 5.30
C TYR A 55 10.86 0.95 5.50
N LYS A 56 10.71 2.13 6.12
CA LYS A 56 11.83 3.02 6.48
C LYS A 56 12.81 2.31 7.41
N VAL A 57 12.32 1.56 8.40
CA VAL A 57 13.16 0.73 9.29
C VAL A 57 13.91 -0.34 8.50
N ILE A 58 13.26 -1.01 7.54
CA ILE A 58 13.90 -2.04 6.71
C ILE A 58 15.06 -1.46 5.91
N ILE A 59 14.85 -0.33 5.23
CA ILE A 59 15.89 0.24 4.37
C ILE A 59 17.02 0.91 5.15
N ASN A 60 16.75 1.44 6.34
CA ASN A 60 17.80 1.99 7.21
C ASN A 60 18.77 0.92 7.71
N ASN A 61 18.33 -0.34 7.79
CA ASN A 61 19.14 -1.48 8.17
C ASN A 61 19.75 -2.22 6.97
N ALA A 62 19.44 -1.81 5.74
CA ALA A 62 19.89 -2.48 4.53
C ALA A 62 21.22 -1.91 4.02
N THR A 63 22.04 -2.77 3.42
CA THR A 63 23.29 -2.35 2.76
C THR A 63 23.04 -1.60 1.45
N GLN A 64 21.93 -1.90 0.78
CA GLN A 64 21.52 -1.24 -0.45
C GLN A 64 20.62 -0.05 -0.15
N THR A 65 20.99 1.13 -0.66
CA THR A 65 20.20 2.35 -0.52
C THR A 65 18.97 2.32 -1.42
N LEU A 66 17.79 2.53 -0.82
CA LEU A 66 16.54 2.84 -1.51
C LEU A 66 16.18 4.30 -1.22
N ALA A 67 15.60 5.00 -2.20
CA ALA A 67 15.17 6.37 -2.01
C ALA A 67 13.93 6.42 -1.10
N PHE A 68 13.89 7.35 -0.14
CA PHE A 68 12.70 7.53 0.70
C PHE A 68 11.44 7.88 -0.11
N GLU A 69 11.60 8.55 -1.25
CA GLU A 69 10.48 8.81 -2.16
C GLU A 69 9.83 7.51 -2.67
N ASP A 70 10.64 6.48 -2.99
CA ASP A 70 10.09 5.18 -3.40
C ASP A 70 9.30 4.54 -2.25
N ILE A 71 9.78 4.68 -1.03
CA ILE A 71 9.09 4.17 0.16
C ILE A 71 7.76 4.89 0.37
N ASN A 72 7.73 6.22 0.21
CA ASN A 72 6.51 6.99 0.36
C ASN A 72 5.47 6.58 -0.69
N ARG A 73 5.86 6.45 -1.98
CA ARG A 73 4.95 6.04 -3.06
C ARG A 73 4.41 4.63 -2.86
N VAL A 74 5.28 3.68 -2.55
CA VAL A 74 4.87 2.32 -2.21
C VAL A 74 3.95 2.28 -1.00
N SER A 75 4.22 3.10 0.02
CA SER A 75 3.38 3.18 1.20
C SER A 75 1.97 3.69 0.87
N ILE A 76 1.84 4.63 -0.07
CA ILE A 76 0.53 5.05 -0.59
C ILE A 76 -0.16 3.93 -1.36
N LEU A 77 0.54 3.21 -2.24
CA LEU A 77 -0.04 2.07 -2.97
C LEU A 77 -0.64 1.02 -2.02
N ILE A 78 0.15 0.62 -1.03
CA ILE A 78 -0.27 -0.35 0.00
C ILE A 78 -1.43 0.23 0.80
N LEU A 79 -1.34 1.49 1.21
CA LEU A 79 -2.39 2.15 1.97
C LEU A 79 -3.73 2.17 1.24
N MET A 80 -3.72 2.54 -0.03
CA MET A 80 -4.91 2.62 -0.85
C MET A 80 -5.54 1.23 -1.02
N HIS A 81 -4.71 0.22 -1.30
CA HIS A 81 -5.14 -1.18 -1.41
C HIS A 81 -5.84 -1.69 -0.14
N TYR A 82 -5.22 -1.51 1.03
CA TYR A 82 -5.78 -2.01 2.29
C TYR A 82 -6.98 -1.20 2.77
N LEU A 83 -6.98 0.13 2.59
CA LEU A 83 -8.16 0.94 2.91
C LEU A 83 -9.37 0.49 2.08
N TYR A 84 -9.18 0.29 0.78
CA TYR A 84 -10.22 -0.24 -0.10
C TYR A 84 -10.71 -1.60 0.39
N MET A 85 -9.78 -2.54 0.61
CA MET A 85 -10.10 -3.92 0.98
C MET A 85 -10.85 -3.98 2.30
N TYR A 86 -10.36 -3.34 3.36
CA TYR A 86 -10.99 -3.36 4.68
C TYR A 86 -12.35 -2.66 4.68
N ASN A 87 -12.48 -1.54 3.96
CA ASN A 87 -13.75 -0.85 3.85
C ASN A 87 -14.78 -1.64 3.04
N SER A 88 -14.33 -2.31 1.97
CA SER A 88 -15.16 -3.23 1.20
C SER A 88 -15.65 -4.40 2.08
N TRP A 89 -14.78 -4.98 2.90
CA TRP A 89 -15.15 -6.06 3.81
C TRP A 89 -16.20 -5.64 4.84
N ARG A 90 -16.10 -4.42 5.42
CA ARG A 90 -17.14 -3.86 6.30
C ARG A 90 -18.51 -3.83 5.63
N SER A 91 -18.54 -3.53 4.33
CA SER A 91 -19.77 -3.40 3.56
C SER A 91 -20.32 -4.75 3.09
N MET A 92 -19.45 -5.69 2.71
CA MET A 92 -19.83 -6.97 2.10
C MET A 92 -20.11 -8.07 3.12
N TYR A 93 -19.42 -8.08 4.26
CA TYR A 93 -19.49 -9.18 5.21
C TYR A 93 -20.07 -8.71 6.55
N LYS A 94 -21.25 -9.24 6.90
CA LYS A 94 -22.00 -8.85 8.11
C LYS A 94 -21.18 -8.95 9.40
N ASN A 95 -20.30 -9.95 9.51
CA ASN A 95 -19.42 -10.15 10.65
C ASN A 95 -18.18 -9.21 10.67
N GLN A 96 -17.93 -8.46 9.60
CA GLN A 96 -16.82 -7.52 9.50
C GLN A 96 -17.29 -6.05 9.60
N GLY A 97 -18.57 -5.77 9.85
CA GLY A 97 -19.11 -4.40 9.87
C GLY A 97 -18.36 -3.44 10.80
N ASN A 98 -17.81 -3.95 11.90
CA ASN A 98 -17.04 -3.18 12.90
C ASN A 98 -15.51 -3.38 12.79
N ARG A 99 -15.01 -4.01 11.71
CA ARG A 99 -13.58 -4.30 11.52
C ARG A 99 -12.76 -3.02 11.64
N ASP A 100 -11.68 -2.96 12.41
CA ASP A 100 -10.81 -1.78 12.41
C ASP A 100 -10.20 -1.53 11.01
N LEU A 101 -10.14 -0.26 10.59
CA LEU A 101 -9.48 0.14 9.34
C LEU A 101 -8.00 0.49 9.54
N LYS A 102 -7.50 0.41 10.78
CA LYS A 102 -6.08 0.53 11.09
C LYS A 102 -5.30 -0.70 10.63
N PHE A 103 -4.12 -0.46 10.09
CA PHE A 103 -3.24 -1.53 9.64
C PHE A 103 -2.36 -2.04 10.75
N ASN A 104 -1.84 -3.25 10.55
CA ASN A 104 -0.85 -3.85 11.41
C ASN A 104 0.28 -4.45 10.55
N GLU A 105 1.44 -4.71 11.17
CA GLU A 105 2.61 -5.18 10.41
C GLU A 105 2.41 -6.50 9.67
N LYS A 106 1.48 -7.37 10.12
CA LYS A 106 1.21 -8.65 9.44
C LYS A 106 0.59 -8.44 8.07
N ASP A 107 -0.10 -7.32 7.87
CA ASP A 107 -0.66 -6.93 6.58
C ASP A 107 0.47 -6.80 5.53
N PHE A 108 1.67 -6.42 5.96
CA PHE A 108 2.79 -6.19 5.04
C PHE A 108 3.50 -7.46 4.58
N ASN A 109 3.20 -8.60 5.22
CA ASN A 109 3.67 -9.92 4.82
C ASN A 109 2.65 -10.67 3.91
N ASN A 110 1.53 -10.04 3.58
CA ASN A 110 0.55 -10.64 2.69
C ASN A 110 1.09 -10.69 1.25
N PRO A 111 0.87 -11.79 0.50
CA PRO A 111 1.26 -11.85 -0.90
C PRO A 111 0.75 -10.69 -1.78
N SER A 112 -0.44 -10.15 -1.52
CA SER A 112 -0.96 -8.99 -2.26
C SER A 112 -0.09 -7.75 -2.06
N THR A 113 0.44 -7.53 -0.84
CA THR A 113 1.40 -6.46 -0.56
C THR A 113 2.67 -6.65 -1.39
N HIS A 114 3.17 -7.88 -1.46
CA HIS A 114 4.39 -8.19 -2.21
C HIS A 114 4.19 -7.94 -3.71
N ASP A 115 3.02 -8.27 -4.25
CA ASP A 115 2.69 -8.02 -5.65
C ASP A 115 2.64 -6.52 -5.97
N LEU A 116 2.17 -5.67 -5.05
CA LEU A 116 2.24 -4.21 -5.19
C LEU A 116 3.69 -3.71 -5.26
N LEU A 117 4.58 -4.25 -4.41
CA LEU A 117 6.01 -3.94 -4.47
C LEU A 117 6.59 -4.35 -5.82
N PHE A 118 6.32 -5.58 -6.27
CA PHE A 118 6.82 -6.08 -7.55
C PHE A 118 6.35 -5.20 -8.69
N LYS A 119 5.06 -4.86 -8.74
CA LYS A 119 4.48 -3.98 -9.77
C LYS A 119 5.21 -2.64 -9.79
N TYR A 120 5.31 -1.95 -8.66
CA TYR A 120 5.93 -0.63 -8.59
C TYR A 120 7.40 -0.66 -9.03
N PHE A 121 8.21 -1.56 -8.44
CA PHE A 121 9.64 -1.58 -8.72
C PHE A 121 9.96 -2.11 -10.11
N LYS A 122 9.18 -3.04 -10.66
CA LYS A 122 9.34 -3.49 -12.05
C LYS A 122 9.11 -2.37 -13.04
N THR A 123 8.07 -1.57 -12.83
CA THR A 123 7.76 -0.44 -13.72
C THR A 123 8.84 0.63 -13.64
N LYS A 124 9.29 1.01 -12.44
CA LYS A 124 10.24 2.11 -12.26
C LYS A 124 11.71 1.71 -12.48
N TYR A 125 12.07 0.47 -12.15
CA TYR A 125 13.45 -0.04 -12.19
C TYR A 125 13.52 -1.44 -12.82
N PRO A 126 13.16 -1.61 -14.11
CA PRO A 126 13.03 -2.92 -14.75
C PRO A 126 14.29 -3.80 -14.68
N ASN A 127 15.48 -3.20 -14.58
CA ASN A 127 16.76 -3.92 -14.52
C ASN A 127 17.24 -4.21 -13.08
N ASN A 128 16.57 -3.68 -12.04
CA ASN A 128 17.04 -3.77 -10.65
C ASN A 128 15.90 -3.97 -9.63
N TRP A 129 14.68 -4.21 -10.09
CA TRP A 129 13.52 -4.37 -9.22
C TRP A 129 13.69 -5.54 -8.25
N GLU A 130 14.30 -6.66 -8.69
CA GLU A 130 14.51 -7.84 -7.86
C GLU A 130 15.31 -7.48 -6.61
N LYS A 131 16.46 -6.81 -6.75
CA LYS A 131 17.27 -6.45 -5.58
C LYS A 131 16.53 -5.51 -4.64
N LYS A 132 15.78 -4.55 -5.18
CA LYS A 132 14.97 -3.62 -4.37
C LYS A 132 13.86 -4.35 -3.61
N CYS A 133 13.17 -5.27 -4.25
CA CYS A 133 12.13 -6.08 -3.61
C CYS A 133 12.70 -7.09 -2.60
N ALA A 134 13.87 -7.69 -2.88
CA ALA A 134 14.58 -8.56 -1.93
C ALA A 134 14.83 -7.83 -0.61
N VAL A 135 15.33 -6.58 -0.66
CA VAL A 135 15.51 -5.74 0.53
C VAL A 135 14.20 -5.54 1.28
N LEU A 136 13.15 -5.09 0.58
CA LEU A 136 11.88 -4.74 1.22
C LEU A 136 11.12 -5.95 1.78
N LEU A 137 11.34 -7.12 1.20
CA LEU A 137 10.77 -8.39 1.66
C LEU A 137 11.67 -9.15 2.63
N ARG A 138 12.87 -8.61 2.93
CA ARG A 138 13.89 -9.23 3.78
C ARG A 138 14.27 -10.64 3.31
N MET A 139 14.30 -10.83 2.00
CA MET A 139 14.67 -12.08 1.33
C MET A 139 16.04 -11.92 0.69
N ASP A 140 16.78 -13.02 0.54
CA ASP A 140 17.89 -13.02 -0.41
C ASP A 140 17.39 -13.05 -1.87
N LEU A 141 18.27 -12.79 -2.82
CA LEU A 141 17.88 -12.67 -4.23
C LEU A 141 17.38 -14.01 -4.82
N ASN A 142 17.90 -15.15 -4.38
CA ASN A 142 17.47 -16.47 -4.88
C ASN A 142 16.13 -16.87 -4.26
N GLU A 143 15.94 -16.59 -2.97
CA GLU A 143 14.65 -16.75 -2.30
C GLU A 143 13.57 -15.92 -2.99
N LEU A 144 13.85 -14.64 -3.25
CA LEU A 144 12.93 -13.76 -3.96
C LEU A 144 12.55 -14.30 -5.35
N LYS A 145 13.53 -14.76 -6.13
CA LYS A 145 13.27 -15.30 -7.47
C LYS A 145 12.37 -16.52 -7.43
N THR A 146 12.62 -17.41 -6.46
CA THR A 146 11.79 -18.60 -6.23
C THR A 146 10.38 -18.19 -5.82
N TYR A 147 10.26 -17.28 -4.86
CA TYR A 147 8.98 -16.76 -4.39
C TYR A 147 8.19 -16.08 -5.52
N TYR A 148 8.83 -15.19 -6.28
CA TYR A 148 8.20 -14.50 -7.41
C TYR A 148 7.69 -15.47 -8.49
N LYS A 149 8.44 -16.55 -8.78
CA LYS A 149 7.97 -17.60 -9.68
C LYS A 149 6.68 -18.24 -9.18
N THR A 150 6.60 -18.58 -7.88
CA THR A 150 5.37 -19.14 -7.31
C THR A 150 4.18 -18.17 -7.37
N ARG A 151 4.43 -16.85 -7.26
CA ARG A 151 3.40 -15.82 -7.48
C ARG A 151 2.91 -15.83 -8.93
N LEU A 152 3.81 -15.90 -9.92
CA LEU A 152 3.42 -15.99 -11.33
C LEU A 152 2.61 -17.25 -11.63
N ASP A 153 3.02 -18.39 -11.10
CA ASP A 153 2.33 -19.66 -11.30
C ASP A 153 0.93 -19.66 -10.67
N PHE A 154 0.68 -18.86 -9.63
CA PHE A 154 -0.66 -18.68 -9.06
C PHE A 154 -1.60 -17.91 -10.00
N TYR A 155 -1.09 -16.89 -10.72
CA TYR A 155 -1.90 -16.07 -11.63
C TYR A 155 -2.12 -16.69 -13.02
N ASN A 156 -1.22 -17.58 -13.45
CA ASN A 156 -1.29 -18.25 -14.76
C ASN A 156 -2.09 -19.57 -14.74
N LYS A 157 -2.83 -19.84 -13.64
CA LYS A 157 -3.78 -20.95 -13.53
C LYS A 157 -5.18 -20.51 -13.92
#